data_AF-A0A3M0FUW3-F1
#
_entry.id   AF-A0A3M0FUW3-F1
#
_cell.length_a   1.000
_cell.length_b   1.000
_cell.length_c   1.000
_cell.angle_alpha   90.00
_cell.angle_beta   90.00
_cell.angle_gamma   90.00
#
_symmetry.space_group_name_H-M   'P 1'
#
loop_
_entity.id
_entity.type
_entity.pdbx_description
1 polymer ?
#
loop_
_entity_poly.entity_id
_entity_poly.type
_entity_poly.pdbx_seq_one_letter_code
_entity_poly.pdbx_strand_id
1 'polypeptide(L)' 'MSRYCEQFKRDGVALYENNEDLSLNSASAELGINRASLHSWVTKYYTGKRARIKAVHEKAQAANES' A
#
# COMPACT_ATOMS: atom_id res chain seq x y z
N MET A 1 -17.71 14.38 -10.73
CA MET A 1 -17.75 13.28 -9.74
C MET A 1 -16.43 12.52 -9.73
N SER A 2 -15.73 12.42 -8.59
CA SER A 2 -14.76 11.33 -8.43
C SER A 2 -15.50 10.01 -8.59
N ARG A 3 -15.02 9.11 -9.47
CA ARG A 3 -15.66 7.81 -9.76
C ARG A 3 -15.76 6.89 -8.54
N TYR A 4 -14.97 7.17 -7.49
CA TYR A 4 -14.91 6.43 -6.24
C TYR A 4 -15.07 7.37 -5.05
N CYS A 5 -15.80 6.93 -4.02
CA CYS A 5 -15.94 7.68 -2.77
C CYS A 5 -14.60 7.75 -2.01
N GLU A 6 -14.41 8.77 -1.16
CA GLU A 6 -13.14 8.93 -0.44
C GLU A 6 -12.84 7.75 0.49
N GLN A 7 -13.87 7.15 1.10
CA GLN A 7 -13.70 5.97 1.97
C GLN A 7 -13.10 4.80 1.19
N PHE A 8 -13.64 4.48 0.00
CA PHE A 8 -13.12 3.43 -0.85
C PHE A 8 -11.67 3.67 -1.27
N LYS A 9 -11.30 4.92 -1.55
CA LYS A 9 -9.90 5.27 -1.88
C LYS A 9 -8.97 5.01 -0.71
N ARG A 10 -9.36 5.40 0.51
CA ARG A 10 -8.57 5.18 1.73
C ARG A 10 -8.46 3.70 2.07
N ASP A 11 -9.54 2.95 1.93
CA ASP A 11 -9.55 1.49 2.15
C ASP A 11 -8.63 0.78 1.15
N GLY A 12 -8.65 1.20 -0.12
CA GLY A 12 -7.72 0.69 -1.14
C GLY A 12 -6.24 0.97 -0.83
N VAL A 13 -5.93 2.15 -0.28
CA VAL A 13 -4.57 2.48 0.19
C VAL A 13 -4.20 1.66 1.42
N ALA A 14 -5.14 1.49 2.38
CA ALA A 14 -4.91 0.67 3.55
C ALA A 14 -4.64 -0.80 3.19
N LEU A 15 -5.35 -1.36 2.21
CA LEU A 15 -5.08 -2.70 1.70
C LEU A 15 -3.65 -2.82 1.14
N TYR A 16 -3.21 -1.83 0.36
CA TYR A 16 -1.83 -1.78 -0.16
C TYR A 16 -0.77 -1.58 0.93
N GLU A 17 -1.04 -0.76 1.96
CA GLU A 17 -0.09 -0.47 3.03
C GLU A 17 0.04 -1.60 4.07
N ASN A 18 -1.04 -2.35 4.32
CA ASN A 18 -1.03 -3.45 5.29
C ASN A 18 -0.46 -4.76 4.73
N ASN A 19 -0.34 -4.90 3.41
CA ASN A 19 0.17 -6.12 2.77
C ASN A 19 1.46 -5.81 2.01
N GLU A 20 2.60 -6.14 2.62
CA GLU A 20 3.91 -5.92 2.00
C GLU A 20 4.16 -6.79 0.77
N ASP A 21 3.48 -7.93 0.68
CA ASP A 21 3.57 -8.87 -0.44
C ASP A 21 2.72 -8.45 -1.65
N LEU A 22 1.73 -7.57 -1.42
CA LEU A 22 0.89 -7.08 -2.52
C LEU A 22 1.62 -5.99 -3.29
N SER A 23 1.82 -6.26 -4.58
CA SER A 23 2.21 -5.25 -5.56
C SER A 23 1.02 -4.31 -5.84
N LEU A 24 1.31 -3.09 -6.33
CA LEU A 24 0.26 -2.18 -6.82
C LEU A 24 -0.63 -2.84 -7.88
N ASN A 25 -0.07 -3.72 -8.70
CA ASN A 25 -0.81 -4.43 -9.74
C ASN A 25 -1.81 -5.42 -9.14
N SER A 26 -1.34 -6.25 -8.21
CA SER A 26 -2.18 -7.23 -7.51
C SER A 26 -3.28 -6.53 -6.71
N ALA A 27 -2.92 -5.52 -5.90
CA ALA A 27 -3.90 -4.75 -5.13
C ALA A 27 -4.94 -4.06 -6.04
N SER A 28 -4.53 -3.55 -7.21
CA SER A 28 -5.47 -2.96 -8.16
C SER A 28 -6.40 -4.00 -8.80
N ALA A 29 -5.91 -5.22 -9.04
CA ALA A 29 -6.71 -6.33 -9.56
C ALA A 29 -7.74 -6.81 -8.53
N GLU A 30 -7.33 -6.98 -7.27
CA GLU A 30 -8.21 -7.35 -6.15
C GLU A 30 -9.34 -6.33 -5.95
N LEU A 31 -9.03 -5.04 -6.09
CA LEU A 31 -10.01 -3.94 -5.99
C LEU A 31 -10.83 -3.73 -7.27
N GLY A 32 -10.48 -4.39 -8.38
CA GLY A 32 -11.13 -4.20 -9.68
C GLY A 32 -10.94 -2.80 -10.28
N ILE A 33 -9.84 -2.12 -9.95
CA ILE A 33 -9.56 -0.74 -10.37
C ILE A 33 -8.32 -0.65 -11.26
N ASN A 34 -8.20 0.47 -11.97
CA ASN A 34 -6.99 0.76 -12.73
C ASN A 34 -5.80 1.04 -11.79
N ARG A 35 -4.66 0.39 -12.05
CA ARG A 35 -3.39 0.57 -11.31
C ARG A 35 -2.99 2.04 -11.13
N ALA A 36 -3.16 2.88 -12.15
CA ALA A 36 -2.82 4.30 -12.08
C ALA A 36 -3.71 5.07 -11.10
N SER A 37 -4.98 4.65 -10.95
CA SER A 37 -5.88 5.24 -9.94
C SER A 37 -5.40 4.89 -8.54
N LEU A 38 -5.08 3.61 -8.30
CA LEU A 38 -4.54 3.18 -7.00
C LEU A 38 -3.22 3.89 -6.69
N HIS A 39 -2.31 4.00 -7.66
CA HIS A 39 -1.06 4.72 -7.49
C HIS A 39 -1.29 6.18 -7.08
N SER A 40 -2.21 6.89 -7.74
CA SER A 40 -2.55 8.27 -7.38
C SER A 40 -3.12 8.37 -5.95
N TRP A 41 -3.92 7.40 -5.52
CA TRP A 41 -4.45 7.37 -4.15
C TRP A 41 -3.35 7.09 -3.14
N VAL A 42 -2.46 6.13 -3.42
CA VAL A 42 -1.29 5.86 -2.58
C VAL A 42 -0.47 7.13 -2.47
N THR A 43 -0.05 7.77 -3.57
CA THR A 43 0.71 9.03 -3.49
C THR A 43 0.01 10.11 -2.64
N LYS A 44 -1.32 10.18 -2.67
CA LYS A 44 -2.10 11.20 -1.94
C LYS A 44 -2.37 10.87 -0.46
N TYR A 45 -2.65 9.61 -0.14
CA TYR A 45 -3.11 9.16 1.18
C TYR A 45 -2.10 8.24 1.88
N TYR A 46 -0.94 7.98 1.28
CA TYR A 46 0.11 7.14 1.88
C TYR A 46 0.50 7.65 3.25
N THR A 47 0.51 6.75 4.23
CA THR A 47 0.78 7.09 5.62
C THR A 47 2.23 6.78 6.03
N GLY A 48 3.01 6.16 5.15
CA GLY A 48 4.37 5.73 5.47
C GLY A 48 4.42 4.43 6.25
N LYS A 49 3.27 3.78 6.51
CA LYS A 49 3.20 2.60 7.36
C LYS A 49 4.05 1.47 6.79
N ARG A 50 3.97 1.25 5.47
CA ARG A 50 4.73 0.22 4.78
C ARG A 50 6.25 0.46 4.85
N ALA A 51 6.71 1.71 4.68
CA ALA A 51 8.13 2.03 4.85
C ALA A 51 8.65 1.78 6.26
N ARG A 52 7.82 2.02 7.29
CA ARG A 52 8.20 1.72 8.69
C ARG A 52 8.28 0.22 8.95
N ILE A 53 7.32 -0.55 8.46
CA ILE A 53 7.32 -2.01 8.65
C ILE A 53 8.54 -2.61 7.94
N LYS A 54 8.81 -2.21 6.69
CA LYS A 54 9.99 -2.64 5.94
C LYS A 54 11.29 -2.32 6.68
N ALA A 55 11.43 -1.10 7.20
CA ALA A 55 12.62 -0.70 7.95
C ALA A 55 12.80 -1.50 9.25
N VAL A 56 11.71 -1.84 9.94
CA VAL A 56 11.75 -2.70 11.13
C VAL A 56 12.16 -4.13 10.75
N HIS A 57 11.62 -4.67 9.66
CA HIS A 57 11.96 -6.01 9.17
C HIS A 57 13.42 -6.11 8.74
N GLU A 58 13.93 -5.14 7.97
CA GLU A 58 15.34 -5.06 7.56
C GLU A 58 16.27 -4.95 8.78
N LYS A 59 15.90 -4.16 9.78
CA LYS A 59 16.67 -4.04 11.03
C LYS A 59 16.67 -5.33 11.84
N ALA A 60 15.56 -6.08 11.84
CA ALA A 60 15.46 -7.37 12.52
C ALA A 60 16.28 -8.45 11.80
N GLN A 61 16.29 -8.47 10.46
CA GLN A 61 17.13 -9.39 9.68
C GLN A 61 18.61 -9.12 9.90
N ALA A 62 19.05 -7.86 9.82
CA ALA A 62 20.45 -7.50 10.07
C ALA A 62 20.96 -7.87 11.47
N ALA A 63 20.07 -7.84 12.48
CA ALA A 63 20.41 -8.22 13.85
C ALA A 63 20.48 -9.75 14.07
N ASN A 64 19.83 -10.55 13.22
CA ASN A 64 19.85 -12.02 13.29
C ASN A 64 21.01 -12.63 12.48
N GLU A 65 21.63 -11.88 11.58
CA GLU A 65 22.77 -12.31 10.76
C GLU A 65 24.15 -11.95 11.36
N SER A 66 24.21 -11.49 12.63
CA SER A 66 25.44 -11.10 13.35
C SER A 66 25.82 -12.06 14.47
#